data_AF-A0A4Q1K6W8-F1
#
_entry.id   AF-A0A4Q1K6W8-F1
#
_cell.length_a   1.000
_cell.length_b   1.000
_cell.length_c   1.000
_cell.angle_alpha   90.00
_cell.angle_beta   90.00
_cell.angle_gamma   90.00
#
_symmetry.space_group_name_H-M   'P 1'
#
loop_
_entity.id
_entity.type
_entity.pdbx_description
1 polymer ?
#
loop_
_entity_poly.entity_id
_entity_poly.type
_entity_poly.pdbx_seq_one_letter_code
_entity_poly.pdbx_strand_id
1 'polypeptide(L)'
;MIAFNFFALLQQITATSLGSVVLPVVAGITVVYIVYTLFQKSQQPKIVLDTPDEEEVINSFLSSFFSGEWDAIETRIELEYFKNKVLQNNMPRLREFTAKILSSASPYALSNNREKLEILLQELEINAFVNREIATGNSEQQRQAIQWAIRANNRSALPFIEKAAQLQMGDARLESLSALIQLNEFQPSAIKNLPFQLNDTELHHLVGLYADKVNLLHEQLNTWLIASQPQLVKFCLLLAKEYQLTVDSRTLQFLSFHQDKKLGALAMEILDGYLHQNKATESLQNFRKTTILQHKKEETTPNSNSNLAIG
;
A
#
# COMPACT_ATOMS: atom_id res chain seq x y z
N MET A 1 52.56 -29.17 -20.39
CA MET A 1 53.87 -29.85 -20.27
C MET A 1 54.10 -30.52 -18.91
N ILE A 2 53.74 -29.88 -17.79
CA ILE A 2 53.98 -30.40 -16.42
C ILE A 2 53.19 -31.71 -16.12
N ALA A 3 51.92 -31.82 -16.57
CA ALA A 3 51.10 -33.02 -16.36
C ALA A 3 51.60 -34.27 -17.12
N PHE A 4 52.26 -34.08 -18.27
CA PHE A 4 52.78 -35.17 -19.09
C PHE A 4 54.08 -35.77 -18.50
N ASN A 5 54.93 -34.92 -17.91
CA ASN A 5 56.13 -35.36 -17.19
C ASN A 5 55.80 -36.10 -15.89
N PHE A 6 54.67 -35.79 -15.25
CA PHE A 6 54.23 -36.50 -14.04
C PHE A 6 53.72 -37.92 -14.35
N PHE A 7 53.02 -38.09 -15.47
CA PHE A 7 52.53 -39.40 -15.92
C PHE A 7 53.65 -40.34 -16.38
N ALA A 8 54.68 -39.81 -17.04
CA ALA A 8 55.86 -40.58 -17.44
C ALA A 8 56.68 -41.08 -16.23
N LEU A 9 56.77 -40.28 -15.16
CA LEU A 9 57.45 -40.67 -13.91
C LEU A 9 56.67 -41.76 -13.16
N LEU A 10 55.33 -41.69 -13.14
CA LEU A 10 54.45 -42.70 -12.53
C LEU A 10 54.55 -44.06 -13.24
N GLN A 11 54.62 -44.08 -14.58
CA GLN A 11 54.84 -45.32 -15.34
C GLN A 11 56.19 -45.98 -15.05
N GLN A 12 57.25 -45.20 -14.83
CA GLN A 12 58.58 -45.73 -14.49
C GLN A 12 58.64 -46.36 -13.09
N ILE A 13 57.91 -45.80 -12.12
CA ILE A 13 57.88 -46.32 -10.75
C ILE A 13 57.08 -47.62 -10.67
N THR A 14 55.99 -47.77 -11.44
CA THR A 14 55.18 -49.00 -11.47
C THR A 14 55.90 -50.22 -12.07
N ALA A 15 57.01 -50.02 -12.79
CA ALA A 15 57.75 -51.09 -13.47
C ALA A 15 58.91 -51.68 -12.63
N THR A 16 59.11 -51.22 -11.40
CA THR A 16 60.19 -51.71 -10.51
C THR A 16 59.62 -52.33 -9.24
N SER A 17 60.34 -53.28 -8.64
CA SER A 17 59.93 -53.96 -7.40
C SER A 17 59.73 -53.04 -6.18
N LEU A 18 60.17 -51.78 -6.28
CA LEU A 18 59.91 -50.72 -5.30
C LEU A 18 58.55 -50.03 -5.51
N GLY A 19 57.98 -50.08 -6.72
CA GLY A 19 56.68 -49.48 -7.04
C GLY A 19 55.52 -50.08 -6.25
N SER A 20 55.58 -51.37 -5.94
CA SER A 20 54.57 -52.07 -5.13
C SER A 20 54.58 -51.67 -3.65
N VAL A 21 55.65 -51.05 -3.16
CA VAL A 21 55.77 -50.57 -1.77
C VAL A 21 55.51 -49.06 -1.70
N VAL A 22 56.01 -48.30 -2.68
CA VAL A 22 55.89 -46.83 -2.67
C VAL A 22 54.47 -46.37 -3.03
N LEU A 23 53.78 -47.03 -3.97
CA LEU A 23 52.40 -46.62 -4.34
C LEU A 23 51.40 -46.72 -3.17
N PRO A 24 51.34 -47.82 -2.41
CA PRO A 24 50.41 -47.93 -1.28
C PRO A 24 50.71 -46.92 -0.18
N VAL A 25 51.99 -46.60 0.06
CA VAL A 25 52.40 -45.61 1.06
C VAL A 25 52.01 -44.21 0.64
N VAL A 26 52.25 -43.82 -0.62
CA VAL A 26 51.84 -42.50 -1.15
C VAL A 26 50.32 -42.38 -1.22
N ALA A 27 49.62 -43.44 -1.62
CA ALA A 27 48.15 -43.47 -1.59
C ALA A 27 47.63 -43.34 -0.15
N GLY A 28 48.23 -44.05 0.81
CA GLY A 28 47.90 -43.94 2.24
C GLY A 28 48.10 -42.53 2.79
N ILE A 29 49.25 -41.90 2.51
CA ILE A 29 49.53 -40.51 2.91
C ILE A 29 48.54 -39.54 2.27
N THR A 30 48.16 -39.77 1.01
CA THR A 30 47.19 -38.92 0.30
C THR A 30 45.79 -39.04 0.90
N VAL A 31 45.35 -40.25 1.26
CA VAL A 31 44.07 -40.44 1.95
C VAL A 31 44.11 -39.83 3.35
N VAL A 32 45.20 -39.99 4.10
CA VAL A 32 45.36 -39.35 5.41
C VAL A 32 45.34 -37.82 5.29
N TYR A 33 45.97 -37.25 4.26
CA TYR A 33 45.94 -35.82 3.99
C TYR A 33 44.55 -35.32 3.60
N ILE A 34 43.80 -36.07 2.77
CA ILE A 34 42.41 -35.75 2.41
C ILE A 34 41.49 -35.83 3.63
N VAL A 35 41.63 -36.87 4.45
CA VAL A 35 40.85 -37.02 5.69
C VAL A 35 41.22 -35.93 6.68
N TYR A 36 42.50 -35.59 6.83
CA TYR A 36 42.97 -34.51 7.70
C TYR A 36 42.48 -33.14 7.23
N THR A 37 42.49 -32.86 5.93
CA THR A 37 41.95 -31.60 5.38
C THR A 37 40.44 -31.53 5.49
N LEU A 38 39.71 -32.65 5.32
CA LEU A 38 38.27 -32.71 5.57
C LEU A 38 37.93 -32.54 7.07
N PHE A 39 38.72 -33.13 7.96
CA PHE A 39 38.58 -32.96 9.42
C PHE A 39 38.99 -31.56 9.90
N GLN A 40 40.02 -30.95 9.31
CA GLN A 40 40.32 -29.54 9.58
C GLN A 40 39.23 -28.62 9.04
N LYS A 41 38.59 -28.95 7.90
CA LYS A 41 37.43 -28.18 7.41
C LYS A 41 36.22 -28.30 8.33
N SER A 42 36.06 -29.41 9.06
CA SER A 42 35.02 -29.60 10.07
C SER A 42 35.39 -29.10 11.47
N GLN A 43 36.68 -28.88 11.74
CA GLN A 43 37.23 -28.36 12.99
C GLN A 43 37.94 -27.01 12.86
N GLN A 44 37.69 -26.25 11.78
CA GLN A 44 38.00 -24.84 11.82
C GLN A 44 37.22 -24.29 13.02
N PRO A 45 37.88 -23.68 14.03
CA PRO A 45 37.13 -22.87 14.97
C PRO A 45 36.33 -21.93 14.08
N LYS A 46 35.01 -21.84 14.30
CA LYS A 46 34.25 -20.70 13.81
C LYS A 46 35.07 -19.51 14.28
N ILE A 47 35.85 -18.91 13.38
CA ILE A 47 36.27 -17.55 13.55
C ILE A 47 34.92 -16.87 13.58
N VAL A 48 34.46 -16.57 14.80
CA VAL A 48 33.48 -15.51 15.00
C VAL A 48 34.26 -14.28 14.56
N LEU A 49 34.35 -14.08 13.24
CA LEU A 49 34.30 -12.73 12.75
C LEU A 49 33.03 -12.22 13.40
N ASP A 50 33.14 -11.15 14.19
CA ASP A 50 32.01 -10.28 14.46
C ASP A 50 31.43 -9.95 13.08
N THR A 51 30.50 -10.79 12.62
CA THR A 51 29.62 -10.43 11.54
C THR A 51 28.90 -9.23 12.10
N PRO A 52 29.07 -8.03 11.51
CA PRO A 52 28.39 -6.84 11.99
C PRO A 52 26.93 -7.21 12.20
N ASP A 53 26.36 -6.71 13.30
CA ASP A 53 25.01 -7.06 13.71
C ASP A 53 24.08 -6.93 12.49
N GLU A 54 23.19 -7.89 12.30
CA GLU A 54 22.37 -7.97 11.08
C GLU A 54 21.57 -6.67 10.89
N GLU A 55 21.25 -6.05 12.01
CA GLU A 55 20.60 -4.76 12.11
C GLU A 55 21.50 -3.59 11.68
N GLU A 56 22.78 -3.65 12.04
CA GLU A 56 23.79 -2.63 11.74
C GLU A 56 24.09 -2.54 10.24
N VAL A 57 24.13 -3.68 9.54
CA VAL A 57 24.33 -3.71 8.08
C VAL A 57 23.18 -3.03 7.34
N ILE A 58 21.93 -3.32 7.73
CA ILE A 58 20.75 -2.69 7.14
C ILE A 58 20.73 -1.20 7.44
N ASN A 59 20.99 -0.81 8.70
CA ASN A 59 20.96 0.58 9.12
C ASN A 59 22.07 1.39 8.44
N SER A 60 23.28 0.84 8.33
CA SER A 60 24.40 1.46 7.61
C SER A 60 24.06 1.68 6.15
N PHE A 61 23.53 0.66 5.47
CA PHE A 61 23.11 0.79 4.06
C PHE A 61 22.03 1.86 3.88
N LEU A 62 20.98 1.86 4.70
CA LEU A 62 19.90 2.85 4.59
C LEU A 62 20.40 4.26 4.87
N SER A 63 21.29 4.44 5.85
CA SER A 63 21.89 5.76 6.13
C SER A 63 22.75 6.28 4.97
N SER A 64 23.53 5.39 4.32
CA SER A 64 24.33 5.71 3.13
C SER A 64 23.43 6.09 1.95
N PHE A 65 22.46 5.23 1.62
CA PHE A 65 21.59 5.37 0.45
C PHE A 65 20.73 6.66 0.49
N PHE A 66 20.21 6.99 1.67
CA PHE A 66 19.40 8.19 1.86
C PHE A 66 20.21 9.45 2.20
N SER A 67 21.55 9.38 2.27
CA SER A 67 22.41 10.55 2.45
C SER A 67 22.32 11.53 1.27
N GLY A 68 22.68 12.81 1.50
CA GLY A 68 22.51 13.89 0.54
C GLY A 68 23.50 13.88 -0.64
N GLU A 69 24.62 13.17 -0.53
CA GLU A 69 25.66 13.09 -1.55
C GLU A 69 25.43 11.83 -2.39
N TRP A 70 24.86 12.00 -3.59
CA TRP A 70 24.41 10.90 -4.43
C TRP A 70 25.41 10.66 -5.57
N ASP A 71 26.36 9.74 -5.39
CA ASP A 71 27.16 9.20 -6.50
C ASP A 71 26.43 8.00 -7.10
N ALA A 72 25.94 8.15 -8.34
CA ALA A 72 25.16 7.14 -9.03
C ALA A 72 25.93 5.83 -9.30
N ILE A 73 27.26 5.87 -9.42
CA ILE A 73 28.07 4.67 -9.71
C ILE A 73 28.33 3.88 -8.43
N GLU A 74 28.80 4.55 -7.38
CA GLU A 74 29.09 3.92 -6.08
C GLU A 74 27.80 3.33 -5.47
N THR A 75 26.71 4.09 -5.50
CA THR A 75 25.40 3.65 -5.01
C THR A 75 24.93 2.38 -5.73
N ARG A 76 25.20 2.24 -7.04
CA ARG A 76 24.79 1.05 -7.80
C ARG A 76 25.57 -0.19 -7.41
N ILE A 77 26.87 -0.04 -7.14
CA ILE A 77 27.72 -1.14 -6.67
C ILE A 77 27.29 -1.58 -5.27
N GLU A 78 27.02 -0.62 -4.38
CA GLU A 78 26.51 -0.90 -3.03
C GLU A 78 25.15 -1.60 -3.05
N LEU A 79 24.22 -1.12 -3.90
CA LEU A 79 22.92 -1.75 -4.10
C LEU A 79 23.03 -3.19 -4.59
N GLU A 80 23.89 -3.44 -5.58
CA GLU A 80 24.07 -4.78 -6.13
C GLU A 80 24.73 -5.73 -5.12
N TYR A 81 25.71 -5.23 -4.35
CA TYR A 81 26.29 -5.97 -3.24
C TYR A 81 25.22 -6.30 -2.19
N PHE A 82 24.46 -5.30 -1.73
CA PHE A 82 23.43 -5.47 -0.72
C PHE A 82 22.35 -6.46 -1.16
N LYS A 83 21.86 -6.32 -2.40
CA LYS A 83 20.91 -7.24 -3.02
C LYS A 83 21.44 -8.67 -3.00
N ASN A 84 22.64 -8.91 -3.53
CA ASN A 84 23.16 -10.26 -3.75
C ASN A 84 23.74 -10.92 -2.48
N LYS A 85 24.23 -10.14 -1.51
CA LYS A 85 24.91 -10.68 -0.32
C LYS A 85 24.05 -10.63 0.93
N VAL A 86 23.19 -9.63 1.07
CA VAL A 86 22.40 -9.41 2.29
C VAL A 86 20.98 -9.94 2.11
N LEU A 87 20.32 -9.61 1.00
CA LEU A 87 18.90 -9.92 0.80
C LEU A 87 18.63 -11.22 0.04
N GLN A 88 19.46 -11.55 -0.96
CA GLN A 88 19.21 -12.68 -1.83
C GLN A 88 19.12 -14.00 -1.04
N ASN A 89 18.05 -14.75 -1.28
CA ASN A 89 17.73 -16.00 -0.59
C ASN A 89 17.56 -15.89 0.94
N ASN A 90 17.46 -14.67 1.50
CA ASN A 90 17.24 -14.44 2.92
C ASN A 90 15.90 -13.74 3.16
N MET A 91 14.82 -14.54 3.16
CA MET A 91 13.45 -14.05 3.34
C MET A 91 13.23 -13.30 4.66
N PRO A 92 13.76 -13.74 5.83
CA PRO A 92 13.68 -12.97 7.06
C PRO A 92 14.29 -11.58 6.93
N ARG A 93 15.48 -11.44 6.34
CA ARG A 93 16.12 -10.13 6.13
C ARG A 93 15.35 -9.25 5.17
N LEU A 94 14.84 -9.82 4.08
CA LEU A 94 14.02 -9.08 3.14
C LEU A 94 12.75 -8.54 3.81
N ARG A 95 12.15 -9.34 4.70
CA ARG A 95 10.98 -8.93 5.48
C ARG A 95 11.32 -7.82 6.48
N GLU A 96 12.40 -7.97 7.25
CA GLU A 96 12.85 -6.95 8.21
C GLU A 96 13.20 -5.64 7.50
N PHE A 97 13.96 -5.73 6.41
CA PHE A 97 14.29 -4.58 5.58
C PHE A 97 13.03 -3.87 5.08
N THR A 98 12.08 -4.62 4.50
CA THR A 98 10.79 -4.08 4.03
C THR A 98 10.02 -3.42 5.18
N ALA A 99 9.99 -4.05 6.35
CA ALA A 99 9.36 -3.49 7.54
C ALA A 99 10.02 -2.17 7.96
N LYS A 100 11.34 -2.07 7.93
CA LYS A 100 12.07 -0.84 8.27
C LYS A 100 11.74 0.29 7.29
N ILE A 101 11.84 0.04 5.99
CA ILE A 101 11.64 1.10 4.98
C ILE A 101 10.17 1.49 4.80
N LEU A 102 9.22 0.57 5.00
CA LEU A 102 7.78 0.79 4.80
C LEU A 102 6.97 0.75 6.12
N SER A 103 7.59 0.92 7.29
CA SER A 103 6.85 1.12 8.55
C SER A 103 6.19 2.51 8.61
N SER A 104 5.20 2.69 9.50
CA SER A 104 4.51 3.99 9.66
C SER A 104 5.44 5.05 10.22
N ALA A 105 6.41 4.61 11.02
CA ALA A 105 7.42 5.45 11.64
C ALA A 105 8.73 5.49 10.82
N SER A 106 8.73 4.95 9.60
CA SER A 106 9.94 4.91 8.77
C SER A 106 10.39 6.32 8.43
N PRO A 107 11.62 6.73 8.81
CA PRO A 107 12.17 8.03 8.41
C PRO A 107 12.47 8.08 6.91
N TYR A 108 12.44 6.94 6.21
CA TYR A 108 12.73 6.81 4.79
C TYR A 108 11.48 6.94 3.91
N ALA A 109 10.28 6.81 4.48
CA ALA A 109 9.01 6.95 3.77
C ALA A 109 8.49 8.40 3.71
N LEU A 110 9.36 9.39 3.96
CA LEU A 110 9.03 10.81 3.88
C LEU A 110 8.92 11.29 2.43
N SER A 111 8.16 12.36 2.20
CA SER A 111 7.88 12.88 0.86
C SER A 111 9.14 13.33 0.08
N ASN A 112 10.15 13.84 0.77
CA ASN A 112 11.45 14.22 0.21
C ASN A 112 12.28 13.04 -0.28
N ASN A 113 12.01 11.83 0.23
CA ASN A 113 12.75 10.60 -0.10
C ASN A 113 12.03 9.74 -1.15
N ARG A 114 10.89 10.20 -1.68
CA ARG A 114 9.97 9.38 -2.48
C ARG A 114 10.61 8.79 -3.74
N GLU A 115 11.37 9.60 -4.48
CA GLU A 115 12.05 9.14 -5.70
C GLU A 115 13.14 8.11 -5.39
N LYS A 116 13.98 8.36 -4.38
CA LYS A 116 14.99 7.40 -3.92
C LYS A 116 14.35 6.09 -3.44
N LEU A 117 13.26 6.19 -2.69
CA LEU A 117 12.51 5.03 -2.22
C LEU A 117 11.95 4.22 -3.40
N GLU A 118 11.39 4.88 -4.42
CA GLU A 118 10.87 4.20 -5.62
C GLU A 118 11.96 3.42 -6.36
N ILE A 119 13.14 4.03 -6.54
CA ILE A 119 14.32 3.37 -7.12
C ILE A 119 14.72 2.15 -6.26
N LEU A 120 14.81 2.33 -4.95
CA LEU A 120 15.19 1.26 -4.02
C LEU A 120 14.21 0.08 -4.07
N LEU A 121 12.90 0.35 -4.07
CA LEU A 121 11.85 -0.66 -4.15
C LEU A 121 11.91 -1.44 -5.46
N GLN A 122 12.27 -0.78 -6.56
CA GLN A 122 12.44 -1.38 -7.87
C GLN A 122 13.71 -2.25 -7.95
N GLU A 123 14.87 -1.69 -7.63
CA GLU A 123 16.17 -2.38 -7.75
C GLU A 123 16.26 -3.61 -6.84
N LEU A 124 15.70 -3.51 -5.63
CA LEU A 124 15.67 -4.61 -4.66
C LEU A 124 14.46 -5.54 -4.83
N GLU A 125 13.61 -5.32 -5.85
CA GLU A 125 12.43 -6.14 -6.16
C GLU A 125 11.45 -6.29 -4.97
N ILE A 126 11.38 -5.27 -4.10
CA ILE A 126 10.56 -5.30 -2.88
C ILE A 126 9.08 -5.46 -3.24
N ASN A 127 8.61 -4.81 -4.32
CA ASN A 127 7.23 -4.95 -4.78
C ASN A 127 6.89 -6.40 -5.14
N ALA A 128 7.82 -7.14 -5.76
CA ALA A 128 7.61 -8.55 -6.10
C ALA A 128 7.57 -9.43 -4.84
N PHE A 129 8.41 -9.14 -3.86
CA PHE A 129 8.36 -9.80 -2.55
C PHE A 129 7.04 -9.54 -1.82
N VAL A 130 6.60 -8.29 -1.75
CA VAL A 130 5.31 -7.90 -1.14
C VAL A 130 4.15 -8.64 -1.82
N ASN A 131 4.12 -8.66 -3.16
CA ASN A 131 3.09 -9.38 -3.92
C ASN A 131 3.06 -10.89 -3.56
N ARG A 132 4.23 -11.51 -3.39
CA ARG A 132 4.36 -12.91 -2.98
C ARG A 132 3.86 -13.16 -1.55
N GLU A 133 4.18 -12.27 -0.62
CA GLU A 133 3.71 -12.37 0.77
C GLU A 133 2.19 -12.20 0.85
N ILE A 134 1.58 -11.31 0.05
CA ILE A 134 0.11 -11.21 -0.06
C ILE A 134 -0.48 -12.51 -0.62
N ALA A 135 0.15 -13.10 -1.64
CA ALA A 135 -0.38 -14.28 -2.30
C ALA A 135 -0.26 -15.57 -1.48
N THR A 136 0.82 -15.71 -0.70
CA THR A 136 1.23 -17.01 -0.11
C THR A 136 1.54 -16.96 1.39
N GLY A 137 1.61 -15.77 1.99
CA GLY A 137 1.86 -15.62 3.41
C GLY A 137 0.71 -16.14 4.27
N ASN A 138 0.98 -16.33 5.56
CA ASN A 138 -0.08 -16.56 6.54
C ASN A 138 -0.91 -15.29 6.78
N SER A 139 -2.01 -15.37 7.53
CA SER A 139 -2.94 -14.23 7.72
C SER A 139 -2.31 -12.98 8.34
N GLU A 140 -1.23 -13.11 9.10
CA GLU A 140 -0.50 -11.97 9.68
C GLU A 140 0.44 -11.34 8.65
N GLN A 141 1.21 -12.17 7.94
CA GLN A 141 2.08 -11.77 6.85
C GLN A 141 1.30 -11.10 5.72
N GLN A 142 0.14 -11.64 5.34
CA GLN A 142 -0.73 -11.06 4.32
C GLN A 142 -1.17 -9.65 4.72
N ARG A 143 -1.65 -9.47 5.95
CA ARG A 143 -2.07 -8.15 6.45
C ARG A 143 -0.91 -7.16 6.45
N GLN A 144 0.24 -7.57 6.96
CA GLN A 144 1.44 -6.73 6.96
C GLN A 144 1.87 -6.35 5.53
N ALA A 145 1.85 -7.31 4.60
CA ALA A 145 2.22 -7.08 3.21
C ALA A 145 1.23 -6.17 2.48
N ILE A 146 -0.07 -6.24 2.80
CA ILE A 146 -1.07 -5.29 2.30
C ILE A 146 -0.75 -3.86 2.76
N GLN A 147 -0.38 -3.68 4.02
CA GLN A 147 0.02 -2.36 4.54
C GLN A 147 1.29 -1.84 3.86
N TRP A 148 2.27 -2.71 3.59
CA TRP A 148 3.44 -2.36 2.79
C TRP A 148 3.07 -1.95 1.37
N ALA A 149 2.17 -2.68 0.71
CA ALA A 149 1.73 -2.36 -0.64
C ALA A 149 1.12 -0.95 -0.71
N ILE A 150 0.26 -0.59 0.24
CA ILE A 150 -0.33 0.76 0.33
C ILE A 150 0.77 1.83 0.45
N ARG A 151 1.72 1.65 1.37
CA ARG A 151 2.78 2.63 1.63
C ARG A 151 3.78 2.76 0.47
N ALA A 152 4.07 1.65 -0.20
CA ALA A 152 4.87 1.63 -1.41
C ALA A 152 4.11 2.16 -2.64
N ASN A 153 2.80 2.45 -2.52
CA ASN A 153 1.92 2.76 -3.66
C ASN A 153 2.01 1.69 -4.77
N ASN A 154 2.13 0.43 -4.37
CA ASN A 154 2.38 -0.70 -5.26
C ASN A 154 1.10 -1.15 -5.95
N ARG A 155 0.80 -0.56 -7.12
CA ARG A 155 -0.38 -0.95 -7.92
C ARG A 155 -0.30 -2.37 -8.48
N SER A 156 0.90 -2.94 -8.61
CA SER A 156 1.06 -4.33 -9.07
C SER A 156 0.51 -5.35 -8.05
N ALA A 157 0.27 -4.92 -6.81
CA ALA A 157 -0.35 -5.75 -5.77
C ALA A 157 -1.85 -5.97 -5.97
N LEU A 158 -2.53 -5.13 -6.76
CA LEU A 158 -4.00 -5.13 -6.90
C LEU A 158 -4.61 -6.52 -7.18
N PRO A 159 -4.09 -7.35 -8.13
CA PRO A 159 -4.67 -8.67 -8.39
C PRO A 159 -4.56 -9.63 -7.19
N PHE A 160 -3.50 -9.50 -6.39
CA PHE A 160 -3.27 -10.35 -5.22
C PHE A 160 -4.17 -9.92 -4.05
N ILE A 161 -4.34 -8.62 -3.85
CA ILE A 161 -5.23 -8.06 -2.83
C ILE A 161 -6.69 -8.37 -3.18
N GLU A 162 -7.07 -8.31 -4.46
CA GLU A 162 -8.41 -8.67 -4.91
C GLU A 162 -8.72 -10.14 -4.58
N LYS A 163 -7.78 -11.04 -4.86
CA LYS A 163 -7.89 -12.45 -4.49
C LYS A 163 -7.95 -12.64 -2.97
N ALA A 164 -7.17 -11.88 -2.20
CA ALA A 164 -7.23 -11.94 -0.73
C ALA A 164 -8.61 -11.51 -0.19
N ALA A 165 -9.17 -10.41 -0.72
CA ALA A 165 -10.49 -9.93 -0.35
C ALA A 165 -11.62 -10.95 -0.64
N GLN A 166 -11.46 -11.79 -1.66
CA GLN A 166 -12.41 -12.87 -1.99
C GLN A 166 -12.35 -14.04 -1.00
N LEU A 167 -11.17 -14.34 -0.45
CA LEU A 167 -10.94 -15.54 0.38
C LEU A 167 -11.06 -15.26 1.89
N GLN A 168 -10.86 -14.01 2.30
CA GLN A 168 -10.87 -13.61 3.70
C GLN A 168 -12.27 -13.24 4.20
N MET A 169 -12.42 -13.16 5.52
CA MET A 169 -13.65 -12.75 6.22
C MET A 169 -13.32 -11.77 7.34
N GLY A 170 -14.30 -10.96 7.75
CA GLY A 170 -14.15 -9.99 8.84
C GLY A 170 -13.09 -8.92 8.56
N ASP A 171 -12.31 -8.58 9.58
CA ASP A 171 -11.34 -7.47 9.53
C ASP A 171 -10.27 -7.65 8.45
N ALA A 172 -9.80 -8.87 8.21
CA ALA A 172 -8.80 -9.14 7.16
C ALA A 172 -9.35 -8.77 5.76
N ARG A 173 -10.62 -9.10 5.51
CA ARG A 173 -11.30 -8.71 4.27
C ARG A 173 -11.50 -7.20 4.18
N LEU A 174 -11.85 -6.53 5.29
CA LEU A 174 -11.95 -5.06 5.35
C LEU A 174 -10.62 -4.37 5.03
N GLU A 175 -9.50 -4.87 5.56
CA GLU A 175 -8.16 -4.35 5.25
C GLU A 175 -7.84 -4.49 3.76
N SER A 176 -8.12 -5.66 3.17
CA SER A 176 -7.92 -5.90 1.74
C SER A 176 -8.78 -4.96 0.87
N LEU A 177 -10.06 -4.80 1.22
CA LEU A 177 -10.97 -3.89 0.50
C LEU A 177 -10.50 -2.42 0.60
N SER A 178 -10.02 -2.01 1.77
CA SER A 178 -9.50 -0.65 1.99
C SER A 178 -8.24 -0.40 1.16
N ALA A 179 -7.39 -1.41 1.04
CA ALA A 179 -6.18 -1.34 0.22
C ALA A 179 -6.50 -1.24 -1.28
N LEU A 180 -7.51 -1.99 -1.76
CA LEU A 180 -7.96 -1.90 -3.16
C LEU A 180 -8.39 -0.48 -3.53
N ILE A 181 -9.17 0.19 -2.67
CA ILE A 181 -9.61 1.57 -2.92
C ILE A 181 -8.41 2.53 -2.94
N GLN A 182 -7.53 2.45 -1.94
CA GLN A 182 -6.39 3.37 -1.82
C GLN A 182 -5.39 3.23 -2.98
N LEU A 183 -5.02 1.99 -3.34
CA LEU A 183 -4.07 1.73 -4.44
C LEU A 183 -4.65 2.00 -5.83
N ASN A 184 -5.98 1.96 -5.95
CA ASN A 184 -6.68 2.31 -7.17
C ASN A 184 -7.09 3.79 -7.19
N GLU A 185 -6.37 4.65 -6.46
CA GLU A 185 -6.57 6.11 -6.46
C GLU A 185 -7.99 6.54 -6.12
N PHE A 186 -8.66 5.81 -5.22
CA PHE A 186 -10.04 6.08 -4.82
C PHE A 186 -11.03 6.04 -5.99
N GLN A 187 -10.69 5.30 -7.06
CA GLN A 187 -11.60 5.05 -8.15
C GLN A 187 -12.53 3.87 -7.82
N PRO A 188 -13.84 3.98 -8.15
CA PRO A 188 -14.83 2.97 -7.83
C PRO A 188 -14.71 1.67 -8.65
N SER A 189 -13.83 1.62 -9.65
CA SER A 189 -13.63 0.42 -10.48
C SER A 189 -13.22 -0.80 -9.65
N ALA A 190 -12.51 -0.58 -8.54
CA ALA A 190 -12.20 -1.62 -7.56
C ALA A 190 -13.46 -2.26 -6.96
N ILE A 191 -14.51 -1.47 -6.68
CA ILE A 191 -15.78 -1.96 -6.14
C ILE A 191 -16.64 -2.60 -7.22
N LYS A 192 -16.60 -2.05 -8.44
CA LYS A 192 -17.37 -2.53 -9.60
C LYS A 192 -17.05 -3.99 -9.96
N ASN A 193 -15.79 -4.39 -9.80
CA ASN A 193 -15.34 -5.70 -10.26
C ASN A 193 -15.39 -6.80 -9.19
N LEU A 194 -15.83 -6.47 -7.97
CA LEU A 194 -15.90 -7.46 -6.90
C LEU A 194 -16.94 -8.53 -7.23
N PRO A 195 -16.57 -9.83 -7.23
CA PRO A 195 -17.49 -10.91 -7.55
C PRO A 195 -18.44 -11.25 -6.38
N PHE A 196 -18.29 -10.57 -5.23
CA PHE A 196 -19.06 -10.79 -4.02
C PHE A 196 -19.73 -9.50 -3.55
N GLN A 197 -20.82 -9.66 -2.79
CA GLN A 197 -21.54 -8.53 -2.23
C GLN A 197 -20.84 -7.96 -0.99
N LEU A 198 -20.77 -6.63 -0.93
CA LEU A 198 -20.35 -5.90 0.26
C LEU A 198 -21.50 -5.81 1.27
N ASN A 199 -21.21 -6.10 2.53
CA ASN A 199 -22.17 -5.91 3.62
C ASN A 199 -22.25 -4.42 4.05
N ASP A 200 -23.23 -4.07 4.88
CA ASP A 200 -23.46 -2.67 5.27
C ASP A 200 -22.30 -2.10 6.11
N THR A 201 -21.65 -2.91 6.95
CA THR A 201 -20.48 -2.51 7.73
C THR A 201 -19.27 -2.21 6.84
N GLU A 202 -19.01 -3.07 5.86
CA GLU A 202 -17.97 -2.90 4.85
C GLU A 202 -18.20 -1.62 4.06
N LEU A 203 -19.44 -1.39 3.60
CA LEU A 203 -19.77 -0.17 2.86
C LEU A 203 -19.52 1.11 3.69
N HIS A 204 -19.94 1.14 4.95
CA HIS A 204 -19.70 2.31 5.81
C HIS A 204 -18.21 2.54 6.07
N HIS A 205 -17.43 1.47 6.30
CA HIS A 205 -16.00 1.59 6.47
C HIS A 205 -15.32 2.17 5.22
N LEU A 206 -15.67 1.66 4.04
CA LEU A 206 -15.11 2.12 2.77
C LEU A 206 -15.52 3.55 2.43
N VAL A 207 -16.73 3.99 2.84
CA VAL A 207 -17.17 5.39 2.73
C VAL A 207 -16.29 6.31 3.59
N GLY A 208 -15.93 5.88 4.79
CA GLY A 208 -15.05 6.62 5.70
C GLY A 208 -13.66 6.91 5.13
N LEU A 209 -13.18 6.10 4.18
CA LEU A 209 -11.88 6.33 3.51
C LEU A 209 -11.84 7.61 2.65
N TYR A 210 -12.99 8.19 2.32
CA TYR A 210 -13.08 9.38 1.47
C TYR A 210 -13.19 10.69 2.25
N ALA A 211 -13.01 10.68 3.57
CA ALA A 211 -13.20 11.85 4.42
C ALA A 211 -12.33 13.05 4.00
N ASP A 212 -11.13 12.80 3.46
CA ASP A 212 -10.21 13.80 2.95
C ASP A 212 -10.25 13.94 1.41
N LYS A 213 -11.16 13.23 0.73
CA LYS A 213 -11.32 13.19 -0.74
C LYS A 213 -12.59 13.88 -1.24
N VAL A 214 -13.19 14.75 -0.42
CA VAL A 214 -14.46 15.43 -0.75
C VAL A 214 -14.41 16.17 -2.10
N ASN A 215 -13.28 16.76 -2.47
CA ASN A 215 -13.12 17.44 -3.78
C ASN A 215 -13.21 16.45 -4.96
N LEU A 216 -12.53 15.31 -4.87
CA LEU A 216 -12.62 14.23 -5.87
C LEU A 216 -14.08 13.77 -6.02
N LEU A 217 -14.79 13.63 -4.90
CA LEU A 217 -16.19 13.23 -4.91
C LEU A 217 -17.07 14.28 -5.62
N HIS A 218 -16.88 15.57 -5.38
CA HIS A 218 -17.64 16.62 -6.08
C HIS A 218 -17.46 16.54 -7.60
N GLU A 219 -16.24 16.26 -8.06
CA GLU A 219 -15.92 16.22 -9.49
C GLU A 219 -16.47 14.95 -10.17
N GLN A 220 -16.44 13.81 -9.50
CA GLN A 220 -16.60 12.51 -10.17
C GLN A 220 -17.86 11.72 -9.77
N LEU A 221 -18.50 12.03 -8.63
CA LEU A 221 -19.58 11.21 -8.09
C LEU A 221 -20.76 11.03 -9.05
N ASN A 222 -21.19 12.11 -9.71
CA ASN A 222 -22.29 12.04 -10.68
C ASN A 222 -21.95 11.15 -11.88
N THR A 223 -20.69 11.14 -12.32
CA THR A 223 -20.21 10.24 -13.38
C THR A 223 -20.26 8.78 -12.92
N TRP A 224 -19.90 8.52 -11.67
CA TRP A 224 -19.90 7.16 -11.11
C TRP A 224 -21.31 6.61 -10.87
N LEU A 225 -22.28 7.46 -10.52
CA LEU A 225 -23.68 7.08 -10.29
C LEU A 225 -24.41 6.58 -11.53
N ILE A 226 -23.92 6.92 -12.73
CA ILE A 226 -24.48 6.43 -14.00
C ILE A 226 -24.17 4.93 -14.22
N ALA A 227 -23.29 4.35 -13.40
CA ALA A 227 -22.89 2.95 -13.53
C ALA A 227 -24.04 1.96 -13.26
N SER A 228 -24.14 0.94 -14.11
CA SER A 228 -25.23 -0.06 -14.15
C SER A 228 -25.23 -1.10 -13.02
N GLN A 229 -24.30 -1.02 -12.07
CA GLN A 229 -24.16 -2.02 -11.02
C GLN A 229 -24.76 -1.56 -9.69
N PRO A 230 -25.74 -2.29 -9.12
CA PRO A 230 -26.43 -1.89 -7.89
C PRO A 230 -25.51 -1.61 -6.69
N GLN A 231 -24.45 -2.41 -6.51
CA GLN A 231 -23.51 -2.24 -5.41
C GLN A 231 -22.71 -0.93 -5.52
N LEU A 232 -22.28 -0.57 -6.72
CA LEU A 232 -21.58 0.68 -6.95
C LEU A 232 -22.53 1.87 -6.78
N VAL A 233 -23.76 1.77 -7.28
CA VAL A 233 -24.79 2.80 -7.06
C VAL A 233 -25.03 2.99 -5.56
N LYS A 234 -25.18 1.89 -4.79
CA LYS A 234 -25.34 1.95 -3.33
C LYS A 234 -24.19 2.68 -2.67
N PHE A 235 -22.96 2.31 -3.02
CA PHE A 235 -21.75 2.93 -2.50
C PHE A 235 -21.70 4.43 -2.79
N CYS A 236 -21.99 4.84 -4.03
CA CYS A 236 -22.01 6.25 -4.42
C CYS A 236 -23.11 7.05 -3.72
N LEU A 237 -24.30 6.48 -3.54
CA LEU A 237 -25.38 7.13 -2.79
C LEU A 237 -25.03 7.28 -1.30
N LEU A 238 -24.33 6.30 -0.71
CA LEU A 238 -23.83 6.43 0.66
C LEU A 238 -22.77 7.53 0.78
N LEU A 239 -21.84 7.64 -0.18
CA LEU A 239 -20.90 8.77 -0.24
C LEU A 239 -21.63 10.11 -0.37
N ALA A 240 -22.66 10.20 -1.22
CA ALA A 240 -23.46 11.40 -1.38
C ALA A 240 -24.14 11.82 -0.07
N LYS A 241 -24.70 10.84 0.64
CA LYS A 241 -25.39 11.06 1.91
C LYS A 241 -24.44 11.49 3.03
N GLU A 242 -23.35 10.74 3.23
CA GLU A 242 -22.39 10.97 4.32
C GLU A 242 -21.75 12.36 4.21
N TYR A 243 -21.31 12.72 3.01
CA TYR A 243 -20.60 13.98 2.75
C TYR A 243 -21.51 15.10 2.22
N GLN A 244 -22.83 14.92 2.24
CA GLN A 244 -23.85 15.89 1.80
C GLN A 244 -23.57 16.47 0.38
N LEU A 245 -23.12 15.62 -0.53
CA LEU A 245 -22.73 16.01 -1.87
C LEU A 245 -23.95 16.20 -2.75
N THR A 246 -23.89 17.15 -3.69
CA THR A 246 -24.97 17.39 -4.65
C THR A 246 -24.98 16.35 -5.77
N VAL A 247 -26.07 15.60 -5.88
CA VAL A 247 -26.34 14.65 -6.96
C VAL A 247 -27.39 15.23 -7.90
N ASP A 248 -27.25 14.98 -9.20
CA ASP A 248 -28.26 15.39 -10.18
C ASP A 248 -29.65 14.86 -9.83
N SER A 249 -30.63 15.76 -9.75
CA SER A 249 -31.98 15.43 -9.29
C SER A 249 -32.70 14.48 -10.26
N ARG A 250 -32.39 14.50 -11.57
CA ARG A 250 -32.98 13.56 -12.52
C ARG A 250 -32.43 12.16 -12.31
N THR A 251 -31.12 12.04 -12.05
CA THR A 251 -30.50 10.76 -11.67
C THR A 251 -31.12 10.21 -10.39
N LEU A 252 -31.32 11.03 -9.34
CA LEU A 252 -31.97 10.57 -8.12
C LEU A 252 -33.44 10.15 -8.34
N GLN A 253 -34.20 10.91 -9.13
CA GLN A 253 -35.57 10.54 -9.49
C GLN A 253 -35.60 9.21 -10.25
N PHE A 254 -34.70 8.99 -11.20
CA PHE A 254 -34.58 7.72 -11.90
C PHE A 254 -34.24 6.57 -10.94
N LEU A 255 -33.25 6.77 -10.06
CA LEU A 255 -32.85 5.79 -9.06
C LEU A 255 -33.93 5.51 -8.02
N SER A 256 -34.85 6.45 -7.76
CA SER A 256 -35.98 6.24 -6.84
C SER A 256 -36.94 5.13 -7.30
N PHE A 257 -36.97 4.85 -8.61
CA PHE A 257 -37.75 3.76 -9.22
C PHE A 257 -36.92 2.48 -9.46
N HIS A 258 -35.73 2.39 -8.85
CA HIS A 258 -34.87 1.22 -9.00
C HIS A 258 -35.54 -0.05 -8.43
N GLN A 259 -35.29 -1.21 -9.05
CA GLN A 259 -35.90 -2.50 -8.66
C GLN A 259 -35.54 -2.90 -7.22
N ASP A 260 -34.32 -2.58 -6.79
CA ASP A 260 -33.93 -2.67 -5.39
C ASP A 260 -34.53 -1.52 -4.58
N LYS A 261 -35.51 -1.87 -3.74
CA LYS A 261 -36.24 -0.93 -2.88
C LYS A 261 -35.32 -0.17 -1.91
N LYS A 262 -34.21 -0.77 -1.46
CA LYS A 262 -33.28 -0.11 -0.53
C LYS A 262 -32.54 1.02 -1.24
N LEU A 263 -32.14 0.79 -2.51
CA LEU A 263 -31.53 1.82 -3.35
C LEU A 263 -32.52 2.96 -3.65
N GLY A 264 -33.75 2.61 -4.02
CA GLY A 264 -34.80 3.59 -4.26
C GLY A 264 -35.08 4.46 -3.04
N ALA A 265 -35.18 3.85 -1.85
CA ALA A 265 -35.38 4.58 -0.60
C ALA A 265 -34.20 5.53 -0.29
N LEU A 266 -32.95 5.09 -0.47
CA LEU A 266 -31.77 5.92 -0.25
C LEU A 266 -31.71 7.11 -1.23
N ALA A 267 -32.07 6.89 -2.49
CA ALA A 267 -32.14 7.97 -3.49
C ALA A 267 -33.24 8.98 -3.16
N MET A 268 -34.42 8.52 -2.71
CA MET A 268 -35.49 9.41 -2.24
C MET A 268 -35.09 10.20 -1.00
N GLU A 269 -34.41 9.57 -0.04
CA GLU A 269 -33.95 10.25 1.17
C GLU A 269 -33.01 11.42 0.85
N ILE A 270 -32.05 11.23 -0.06
CA ILE A 270 -31.15 12.29 -0.52
C ILE A 270 -31.94 13.38 -1.26
N LEU A 271 -32.84 12.99 -2.17
CA LEU A 271 -33.66 13.93 -2.92
C LEU A 271 -34.54 14.79 -2.00
N ASP A 272 -35.15 14.17 -0.99
CA ASP A 272 -35.99 14.85 -0.01
C ASP A 272 -35.18 15.78 0.90
N GLY A 273 -33.96 15.37 1.25
CA GLY A 273 -32.98 16.21 1.95
C GLY A 273 -32.72 17.53 1.23
N TYR A 274 -32.55 17.52 -0.09
CA TYR A 274 -32.40 18.77 -0.88
C TYR A 274 -33.68 19.62 -0.88
N LEU A 275 -34.86 19.00 -0.95
CA LEU A 275 -36.13 19.71 -0.93
C LEU A 275 -36.39 20.40 0.42
N HIS A 276 -35.93 19.79 1.52
CA HIS A 276 -36.13 20.31 2.87
C HIS A 276 -35.05 21.32 3.30
N GLN A 277 -33.79 21.15 2.87
CA GLN A 277 -32.77 22.19 3.03
C GLN A 277 -33.17 23.48 2.33
N ASN A 278 -33.69 23.41 1.09
CA ASN A 278 -34.16 24.59 0.36
C ASN A 278 -35.36 25.28 1.05
N LYS A 279 -36.28 24.54 1.69
CA LYS A 279 -37.37 25.14 2.49
C LYS A 279 -36.86 25.91 3.71
N ALA A 280 -35.82 25.42 4.39
CA ALA A 280 -35.21 26.15 5.51
C ALA A 280 -34.54 27.46 5.04
N THR A 281 -33.86 27.43 3.89
CA THR A 281 -33.23 28.63 3.30
C THR A 281 -34.26 29.62 2.74
N GLU A 282 -35.33 29.14 2.11
CA GLU A 282 -36.44 29.97 1.61
C GLU A 282 -37.27 30.58 2.74
N SER A 283 -37.53 29.84 3.83
CA SER A 283 -38.22 30.38 5.01
C SER A 283 -37.40 31.47 5.71
N LEU A 284 -36.06 31.35 5.77
CA LEU A 284 -35.16 32.41 6.27
C LEU A 284 -35.13 33.64 5.36
N GLN A 285 -35.15 33.45 4.04
CA GLN A 285 -35.22 34.58 3.09
C GLN A 285 -36.59 35.27 3.11
N ASN A 286 -37.67 34.50 3.23
CA ASN A 286 -39.02 35.03 3.35
C ASN A 286 -39.21 35.77 4.69
N PHE A 287 -38.67 35.24 5.79
CA PHE A 287 -38.61 35.94 7.07
C PHE A 287 -37.84 37.26 6.96
N ARG A 288 -36.64 37.26 6.35
CA ARG A 288 -35.87 38.50 6.11
C ARG A 288 -36.64 39.50 5.26
N LYS A 289 -37.38 39.07 4.24
CA LYS A 289 -38.24 39.94 3.42
C LYS A 289 -39.41 40.51 4.24
N THR A 290 -40.09 39.72 5.07
CA THR A 290 -41.16 40.24 5.93
C THR A 290 -40.65 41.17 7.02
N THR A 291 -39.48 40.90 7.64
CA THR A 291 -38.87 41.81 8.62
C THR A 291 -38.48 43.15 7.99
N ILE A 292 -37.92 43.15 6.76
CA ILE A 292 -37.57 44.39 6.05
C ILE A 292 -38.84 45.18 5.63
N LEU A 293 -39.91 44.48 5.24
CA LEU A 293 -41.20 45.13 4.93
C LEU A 293 -41.92 45.68 6.17
N GLN A 294 -41.73 45.07 7.35
CA GLN A 294 -42.24 45.59 8.62
C GLN A 294 -41.46 46.82 9.09
N HIS A 295 -40.12 46.81 9.02
CA HIS A 295 -39.32 47.99 9.34
C HIS A 295 -39.56 49.17 8.37
N LYS A 296 -39.81 48.90 7.08
CA LYS A 296 -40.17 49.96 6.13
C LYS A 296 -41.56 50.56 6.39
N LYS A 297 -42.44 49.86 7.12
CA LYS A 297 -43.75 50.36 7.56
C LYS A 297 -43.68 51.17 8.85
N GLU A 298 -42.66 50.95 9.68
CA GLU A 298 -42.45 51.73 10.91
C GLU A 298 -41.77 53.08 10.64
N GLU A 299 -40.92 53.18 9.61
CA GLU A 299 -40.27 54.45 9.21
C GLU A 299 -41.18 55.46 8.46
N THR A 300 -42.44 55.10 8.14
CA THR A 300 -43.40 56.02 7.49
C THR A 300 -44.51 56.52 8.42
N THR A 301 -44.33 56.43 9.74
CA THR A 301 -45.14 57.21 10.69
C THR A 301 -44.51 58.59 10.88
N PRO A 302 -45.21 59.71 10.54
CA PRO A 302 -44.64 61.03 10.68
C PRO A 302 -44.51 61.39 12.15
N ASN A 303 -43.27 61.71 12.53
CA ASN A 303 -42.87 62.20 13.83
C ASN A 303 -43.61 63.52 14.12
N SER A 304 -44.79 63.45 14.73
CA SER A 304 -45.50 64.60 15.25
C SER A 304 -44.97 64.87 16.64
N ASN A 305 -43.89 65.67 16.71
CA ASN A 305 -43.63 66.55 17.85
C ASN A 305 -42.45 67.49 17.54
N SER A 306 -42.76 68.76 17.26
CA SER A 306 -42.05 69.87 17.90
C SER A 306 -42.88 71.16 17.83
N ASN A 307 -43.21 71.66 19.02
CA ASN A 307 -43.21 73.07 19.46
C ASN A 307 -44.05 74.12 18.71
N LEU A 308 -45.07 74.72 19.35
CA LEU A 308 -45.06 75.83 20.34
C LEU A 308 -45.03 77.22 19.70
N ALA A 309 -46.11 78.00 19.89
CA ALA A 309 -46.15 79.44 20.19
C ALA A 309 -47.64 79.84 20.29
N ILE A 310 -48.18 80.21 21.45
CA ILE A 310 -48.18 81.56 22.02
C ILE A 310 -48.75 82.60 21.04
N GLY A 311 -49.92 83.16 21.37
CA GLY A 311 -50.55 84.28 20.66
C GLY A 311 -52.04 84.10 20.46
#